data_AF-A0AAJ7DW21-F1
#
_entry.id   AF-A0AAJ7DW21-F1
#
_cell.length_a   1.000
_cell.length_b   1.000
_cell.length_c   1.000
_cell.angle_alpha   90.00
_cell.angle_beta   90.00
_cell.angle_gamma   90.00
#
_symmetry.space_group_name_H-M   'P 1'
#
loop_
_entity.id
_entity.type
_entity.pdbx_description
1 polymer ?
#
loop_
_entity_poly.entity_id
_entity_poly.type
_entity_poly.pdbx_seq_one_letter_code
_entity_poly.pdbx_strand_id
1 'polypeptide(L)'
;MQKVEEIRKEIKLEGFQCKSIKRDVEEWNSTISTTRVKISNLTFKKHKILMDCKINNINIPLLEGTMDKVLLKLPVDSIITEASESSSRQSSDSQLKENELEIDYIIINNSNKNLNEDELRTEIISLKNKQNAIRAELQLSYPKLKV
;
A
#
# COMPACT_ATOMS: atom_id res chain seq x y z
N MET A 1 13.71 64.59 1.27
CA MET A 1 13.99 63.62 0.19
C MET A 1 14.67 62.33 0.69
N GLN A 2 15.64 62.37 1.61
CA GLN A 2 16.31 61.16 2.15
C GLN A 2 15.38 60.04 2.67
N LYS A 3 14.32 60.36 3.42
CA LYS A 3 13.36 59.35 3.93
C LYS A 3 12.64 58.57 2.82
N VAL A 4 12.41 59.20 1.66
CA VAL A 4 11.78 58.55 0.50
C VAL A 4 12.74 57.56 -0.18
N GLU A 5 14.04 57.87 -0.18
CA GLU A 5 15.10 57.00 -0.67
C GLU A 5 15.26 55.74 0.20
N GLU A 6 15.11 55.90 1.51
CA GLU A 6 15.25 54.85 2.52
C GLU A 6 14.08 53.86 2.44
N ILE A 7 12.84 54.37 2.38
CA ILE A 7 11.63 53.57 2.14
C ILE A 7 11.73 52.80 0.79
N ARG A 8 12.29 53.41 -0.25
CA ARG A 8 12.50 52.73 -1.54
C ARG A 8 13.50 51.57 -1.45
N LYS A 9 14.51 51.66 -0.58
CA LYS A 9 15.45 50.55 -0.37
C LYS A 9 14.81 49.42 0.42
N GLU A 10 13.99 49.75 1.41
CA GLU A 10 13.26 48.78 2.24
C GLU A 10 12.22 48.01 1.40
N ILE A 11 11.41 48.70 0.59
CA ILE A 11 10.46 48.08 -0.35
C ILE A 11 11.16 47.13 -1.34
N LYS A 12 12.37 47.49 -1.80
CA LYS A 12 13.15 46.61 -2.68
C LYS A 12 13.59 45.35 -1.94
N LEU A 13 14.08 45.49 -0.71
CA LEU A 13 14.54 44.37 0.11
C LEU A 13 13.39 43.41 0.43
N GLU A 14 12.25 43.93 0.88
CA GLU A 14 11.02 43.16 1.09
C GLU A 14 10.54 42.50 -0.21
N GLY A 15 10.61 43.20 -1.33
CA GLY A 15 10.30 42.64 -2.65
C GLY A 15 11.20 41.48 -3.06
N PHE A 16 12.47 41.47 -2.66
CA PHE A 16 13.37 40.32 -2.86
C PHE A 16 13.01 39.16 -1.93
N GLN A 17 12.67 39.44 -0.67
CA GLN A 17 12.23 38.41 0.28
C GLN A 17 10.93 37.74 -0.16
N CYS A 18 9.93 38.51 -0.60
CA CYS A 18 8.68 37.96 -1.14
C CYS A 18 8.92 37.06 -2.38
N LYS A 19 9.88 37.42 -3.24
CA LYS A 19 10.26 36.57 -4.39
C LYS A 19 10.92 35.27 -3.95
N SER A 20 11.76 35.30 -2.91
CA SER A 20 12.36 34.09 -2.34
C SER A 20 11.28 33.19 -1.75
N ILE A 21 10.42 33.74 -0.88
CA ILE A 21 9.32 33.01 -0.24
C ILE A 21 8.39 32.39 -1.29
N LYS A 22 8.08 33.12 -2.37
CA LYS A 22 7.24 32.59 -3.46
C LYS A 22 7.87 31.35 -4.11
N ARG A 23 9.18 31.38 -4.36
CA ARG A 23 9.89 30.23 -4.94
C ARG A 23 9.87 29.04 -3.98
N ASP A 24 10.10 29.27 -2.71
CA ASP A 24 10.06 28.21 -1.70
C ASP A 24 8.67 27.59 -1.65
N VAL A 25 7.60 28.40 -1.64
CA VAL A 25 6.20 27.92 -1.67
C VAL A 25 5.91 27.07 -2.91
N GLU A 26 6.42 27.44 -4.09
CA GLU A 26 6.28 26.64 -5.30
C GLU A 26 7.01 25.29 -5.19
N GLU A 27 8.21 25.27 -4.59
CA GLU A 27 8.96 24.04 -4.32
C GLU A 27 8.21 23.13 -3.33
N TRP A 28 7.78 23.67 -2.18
CA TRP A 28 6.97 22.93 -1.20
C TRP A 28 5.69 22.37 -1.82
N ASN A 29 5.01 23.12 -2.70
CA ASN A 29 3.82 22.64 -3.41
C ASN A 29 4.13 21.47 -4.36
N SER A 30 5.29 21.49 -5.02
CA SER A 30 5.76 20.36 -5.83
C SER A 30 6.04 19.13 -4.96
N THR A 31 6.71 19.30 -3.82
CA THR A 31 6.97 18.22 -2.86
C THR A 31 5.68 17.64 -2.28
N ILE A 32 4.70 18.48 -1.95
CA ILE A 32 3.38 18.04 -1.50
C ILE A 32 2.69 17.21 -2.58
N SER A 33 2.72 17.67 -3.83
CA SER A 33 2.10 16.97 -4.95
C SER A 33 2.72 15.59 -5.19
N THR A 34 4.05 15.52 -5.21
CA THR A 34 4.76 14.24 -5.36
C THR A 34 4.50 13.30 -4.17
N THR A 35 4.43 13.83 -2.96
CA THR A 35 4.12 13.04 -1.76
C THR A 35 2.69 12.52 -1.77
N ARG A 36 1.71 13.32 -2.22
CA ARG A 36 0.32 12.86 -2.41
C ARG A 36 0.23 11.70 -3.40
N VAL A 37 0.95 11.78 -4.52
CA VAL A 37 1.03 10.68 -5.50
C VAL A 37 1.63 9.43 -4.87
N LYS A 38 2.70 9.57 -4.06
CA LYS A 38 3.30 8.45 -3.33
C LYS A 38 2.33 7.82 -2.33
N ILE A 39 1.60 8.63 -1.56
CA ILE A 39 0.58 8.16 -0.62
C ILE A 39 -0.48 7.37 -1.37
N SER A 40 -1.03 7.92 -2.45
CA SER A 40 -2.05 7.26 -3.27
C SER A 40 -1.56 5.91 -3.85
N ASN A 41 -0.32 5.87 -4.32
CA ASN A 41 0.29 4.62 -4.81
C ASN A 41 0.47 3.59 -3.69
N LEU A 42 0.93 4.01 -2.50
CA LEU A 42 1.08 3.12 -1.35
C LEU A 42 -0.27 2.60 -0.85
N THR A 43 -1.30 3.45 -0.79
CA THR A 43 -2.66 3.02 -0.43
C THR A 43 -3.21 2.01 -1.44
N PHE A 44 -2.96 2.23 -2.73
CA PHE A 44 -3.34 1.27 -3.76
C PHE A 44 -2.61 -0.07 -3.62
N LYS A 45 -1.30 -0.04 -3.33
CA LYS A 45 -0.51 -1.25 -3.06
C LYS A 45 -1.01 -2.00 -1.83
N LYS A 46 -1.32 -1.29 -0.73
CA LYS A 46 -1.90 -1.88 0.48
C LYS A 46 -3.21 -2.60 0.13
N HIS A 47 -4.13 -1.90 -0.54
CA HIS A 47 -5.41 -2.46 -0.97
C HIS A 47 -5.21 -3.74 -1.81
N LYS A 48 -4.32 -3.69 -2.81
CA LYS A 48 -4.02 -4.83 -3.67
C LYS A 48 -3.54 -6.05 -2.87
N ILE A 49 -2.61 -5.85 -1.94
CA ILE A 49 -2.08 -6.94 -1.11
C ILE A 49 -3.18 -7.51 -0.21
N LEU A 50 -3.99 -6.66 0.43
CA LEU A 50 -5.09 -7.12 1.27
C LEU A 50 -6.14 -7.90 0.47
N MET A 51 -6.44 -7.46 -0.75
CA MET A 51 -7.25 -8.17 -1.72
C MET A 51 -6.69 -9.54 -2.07
N ASP A 52 -5.41 -9.60 -2.43
CA ASP A 52 -4.73 -10.85 -2.77
C ASP A 52 -4.77 -11.82 -1.58
N CYS A 53 -4.59 -11.33 -0.35
CA CYS A 53 -4.70 -12.15 0.86
C CYS A 53 -6.14 -12.64 1.10
N LYS A 54 -7.16 -11.80 0.86
CA LYS A 54 -8.57 -12.20 0.96
C LYS A 54 -8.94 -13.28 -0.06
N ILE A 55 -8.52 -13.11 -1.32
CA ILE A 55 -8.79 -14.08 -2.40
C ILE A 55 -8.12 -15.43 -2.11
N ASN A 56 -6.89 -15.40 -1.60
CA ASN A 56 -6.13 -16.61 -1.29
C ASN A 56 -6.42 -17.19 0.10
N ASN A 57 -7.42 -16.67 0.83
CA ASN A 57 -7.75 -17.05 2.21
C ASN A 57 -6.52 -17.04 3.15
N ILE A 58 -5.59 -16.11 2.93
CA ILE A 58 -4.42 -15.91 3.79
C ILE A 58 -4.86 -15.11 5.01
N ASN A 59 -4.78 -15.73 6.19
CA ASN A 59 -5.12 -15.08 7.44
C ASN A 59 -3.99 -14.13 7.87
N ILE A 60 -4.21 -12.83 7.75
CA ILE A 60 -3.29 -11.81 8.26
C ILE A 60 -3.71 -11.47 9.69
N PRO A 61 -2.78 -11.47 10.67
CA PRO A 61 -3.09 -10.99 12.01
C PRO A 61 -3.39 -9.49 11.94
N LEU A 62 -4.61 -9.12 12.32
CA LEU A 62 -5.06 -7.74 12.41
C LEU A 62 -5.09 -7.30 13.87
N LEU A 63 -4.57 -6.11 14.13
CA LEU A 63 -4.61 -5.43 15.42
C LEU A 63 -5.98 -4.78 15.61
N GLU A 64 -6.51 -4.18 14.54
CA GLU A 64 -7.86 -3.60 14.48
C GLU A 64 -8.56 -3.94 13.16
N GLY A 65 -9.88 -4.15 13.23
CA GLY A 65 -10.76 -4.38 12.07
C GLY A 65 -10.91 -5.84 11.61
N THR A 66 -11.61 -6.05 10.49
CA THR A 66 -11.93 -7.38 9.92
C THR A 66 -11.74 -7.34 8.41
N MET A 67 -11.17 -8.40 7.81
CA MET A 67 -10.93 -8.51 6.36
C MET A 67 -12.22 -8.41 5.50
N ASP A 68 -13.40 -8.53 6.10
CA ASP A 68 -14.68 -8.29 5.46
C ASP A 68 -14.85 -6.83 4.98
N LYS A 69 -14.13 -5.89 5.61
CA LYS A 69 -14.11 -4.48 5.23
C LYS A 69 -13.36 -4.20 3.92
N VAL A 70 -12.50 -5.11 3.47
CA VAL A 70 -11.80 -5.01 2.18
C VAL A 70 -12.80 -5.29 1.05
N LEU A 71 -13.16 -4.25 0.30
CA LEU A 71 -14.13 -4.35 -0.78
C LEU A 71 -13.48 -4.94 -2.03
N LEU A 72 -14.17 -5.89 -2.68
CA LEU A 72 -13.71 -6.55 -3.92
C LEU A 72 -13.68 -5.62 -5.16
N LYS A 73 -13.91 -4.31 -5.00
CA LYS A 73 -13.84 -3.33 -6.08
C LYS A 73 -12.51 -2.58 -6.02
N LEU A 74 -11.72 -2.71 -7.07
CA LEU A 74 -10.51 -1.91 -7.28
C LEU A 74 -10.89 -0.42 -7.29
N PRO A 75 -10.14 0.45 -6.60
CA PRO A 75 -10.26 1.90 -6.75
C PRO A 75 -9.58 2.28 -8.07
N VAL A 76 -10.29 2.06 -9.17
CA VAL A 76 -9.96 2.70 -10.44
C VAL A 76 -10.77 3.99 -10.47
N ASP A 77 -10.12 5.06 -10.90
CA ASP A 77 -10.63 6.43 -11.08
C ASP A 77 -10.47 7.38 -9.89
N SER A 78 -9.24 7.87 -9.75
CA SER A 78 -8.99 9.19 -9.14
C SER A 78 -7.90 9.97 -9.88
N ILE A 79 -7.69 9.67 -11.16
CA ILE A 79 -6.74 10.41 -11.99
C ILE A 79 -7.48 10.85 -13.26
N ILE A 80 -7.92 12.12 -13.21
CA ILE A 80 -8.37 12.99 -14.31
C ILE A 80 -9.79 12.70 -14.81
N THR A 81 -10.76 13.58 -14.52
CA THR A 81 -11.32 14.56 -15.47
C THR A 81 -12.47 15.30 -14.79
N GLU A 82 -12.40 16.63 -14.79
CA GLU A 82 -13.53 17.50 -14.48
C GLU A 82 -14.55 17.41 -15.62
N ALA A 83 -15.48 16.45 -15.55
CA ALA A 83 -16.76 16.49 -16.24
C ALA A 83 -17.57 15.23 -15.91
N SER A 84 -18.86 15.45 -15.67
CA SER A 84 -19.92 14.45 -15.54
C SER A 84 -20.23 14.01 -14.12
N GLU A 85 -21.26 14.68 -13.62
CA GLU A 85 -22.15 14.25 -12.57
C GLU A 85 -22.55 12.77 -12.75
N SER A 86 -22.72 12.07 -11.62
CA SER A 86 -23.31 10.73 -11.45
C SER A 86 -22.41 9.48 -11.54
N SER A 87 -21.41 9.35 -10.66
CA SER A 87 -21.10 8.03 -9.99
C SER A 87 -20.13 8.10 -8.79
N SER A 88 -19.67 9.29 -8.37
CA SER A 88 -18.46 9.45 -7.55
C SER A 88 -18.56 9.23 -6.03
N ARG A 89 -19.63 8.62 -5.50
CA ARG A 89 -19.79 8.48 -4.03
C ARG A 89 -19.26 7.18 -3.41
N GLN A 90 -18.84 6.18 -4.20
CA GLN A 90 -18.49 4.85 -3.66
C GLN A 90 -17.00 4.60 -3.44
N SER A 91 -16.10 5.41 -3.99
CA SER A 91 -14.64 5.19 -3.91
C SER A 91 -14.00 5.73 -2.61
N SER A 92 -14.62 6.71 -1.96
CA SER A 92 -14.13 7.29 -0.71
C SER A 92 -14.43 6.38 0.49
N ASP A 93 -15.64 5.80 0.52
CA ASP A 93 -16.10 4.95 1.63
C ASP A 93 -15.33 3.63 1.75
N SER A 94 -14.80 3.10 0.64
CA SER A 94 -13.97 1.90 0.66
C SER A 94 -12.59 2.16 1.26
N GLN A 95 -11.95 3.27 0.90
CA GLN A 95 -10.66 3.68 1.48
C GLN A 95 -10.78 4.03 2.97
N LEU A 96 -11.89 4.65 3.37
CA LEU A 96 -12.15 4.97 4.79
C LEU A 96 -12.25 3.71 5.65
N LYS A 97 -12.92 2.65 5.16
CA LYS A 97 -13.06 1.38 5.89
C LYS A 97 -11.76 0.57 5.97
N GLU A 98 -10.86 0.72 5.00
CA GLU A 98 -9.54 0.06 4.98
C GLU A 98 -8.47 0.78 5.80
N ASN A 99 -8.69 2.06 6.12
CA ASN A 99 -7.87 2.77 7.10
C ASN A 99 -8.07 2.26 8.53
N GLU A 100 -9.24 1.66 8.81
CA GLU A 100 -9.53 0.98 10.07
C GLU A 100 -8.88 -0.41 10.19
N LEU A 101 -8.17 -0.86 9.15
CA LEU A 101 -7.41 -2.11 9.16
C LEU A 101 -5.96 -1.81 9.52
N GLU A 102 -5.60 -2.16 10.74
CA GLU A 102 -4.22 -2.13 11.23
C GLU A 102 -3.69 -3.56 11.35
N ILE A 103 -2.55 -3.81 10.71
CA ILE A 103 -1.91 -5.13 10.73
C ILE A 103 -1.07 -5.24 11.99
N ASP A 104 -1.19 -6.37 12.71
CA ASP A 104 -0.34 -6.63 13.86
C ASP A 104 1.02 -7.18 13.41
N TYR A 105 1.97 -6.26 13.22
CA TYR A 105 3.35 -6.57 12.84
C TYR A 105 4.18 -7.21 13.96
N ILE A 106 3.70 -7.23 15.20
CA ILE A 106 4.39 -7.88 16.34
C ILE A 106 4.18 -9.40 16.26
N ILE A 107 2.98 -9.82 15.83
CA ILE A 107 2.61 -11.22 15.66
C ILE A 107 3.20 -11.82 14.37
N ILE A 108 3.49 -11.00 13.35
CA ILE A 108 4.18 -11.46 12.14
C ILE A 108 5.58 -11.94 12.55
N ASN A 109 5.66 -13.25 12.76
CA ASN A 109 6.83 -13.93 13.31
C ASN A 109 8.10 -13.55 12.53
N ASN A 110 9.21 -13.32 13.24
CA ASN A 110 10.49 -12.93 12.62
C ASN A 110 11.00 -13.98 11.62
N SER A 111 10.47 -15.20 11.64
CA SER A 111 10.70 -16.23 10.63
C SER A 111 10.23 -15.83 9.22
N ASN A 112 9.29 -14.89 9.08
CA ASN A 112 8.87 -14.36 7.79
C ASN A 112 9.78 -13.24 7.25
N LYS A 113 10.67 -12.67 8.08
CA LYS A 113 11.57 -11.57 7.67
C LYS A 113 12.74 -12.03 6.80
N ASN A 114 13.07 -13.32 6.83
CA ASN A 114 14.22 -13.90 6.14
C ASN A 114 13.84 -15.04 5.20
N LEU A 115 12.60 -15.09 4.72
CA LEU A 115 12.18 -16.12 3.77
C LEU A 115 12.77 -15.81 2.39
N ASN A 116 13.86 -16.50 2.06
CA ASN A 116 14.35 -16.56 0.71
C ASN A 116 13.40 -17.44 -0.12
N GLU A 117 12.91 -16.92 -1.24
CA GLU A 117 11.97 -17.61 -2.12
C GLU A 117 12.53 -18.97 -2.61
N ASP A 118 13.86 -19.04 -2.79
CA ASP A 118 14.55 -20.25 -3.22
C ASP A 118 14.58 -21.34 -2.14
N GLU A 119 14.71 -20.95 -0.87
CA GLU A 119 14.66 -21.86 0.29
C GLU A 119 13.24 -22.41 0.47
N LEU A 120 12.22 -21.57 0.31
CA LEU A 120 10.82 -22.01 0.33
C LEU A 120 10.51 -22.98 -0.81
N ARG A 121 11.02 -22.72 -2.02
CA ARG A 121 10.83 -23.63 -3.17
C ARG A 121 11.49 -24.99 -2.92
N THR A 122 12.69 -25.01 -2.35
CA THR A 122 13.38 -26.26 -2.01
C THR A 122 12.66 -27.03 -0.91
N GLU A 123 12.16 -26.34 0.11
CA GLU A 123 11.36 -26.95 1.17
C GLU A 123 10.07 -27.56 0.62
N ILE A 124 9.34 -26.84 -0.25
CA ILE A 124 8.14 -27.33 -0.94
C ILE A 124 8.44 -28.58 -1.76
N ILE A 125 9.54 -28.60 -2.51
CA ILE A 125 9.96 -29.78 -3.29
C ILE A 125 10.25 -30.95 -2.35
N SER A 126 10.95 -30.72 -1.24
CA SER A 126 11.26 -31.75 -0.25
C SER A 126 10.00 -32.35 0.37
N LEU A 127 9.02 -31.51 0.70
CA LEU A 127 7.75 -31.92 1.29
C LEU A 127 6.89 -32.69 0.29
N LYS A 128 6.84 -32.27 -0.98
CA LYS A 128 6.19 -33.02 -2.06
C LYS A 128 6.84 -34.40 -2.26
N ASN A 129 8.16 -34.48 -2.20
CA ASN A 129 8.86 -35.75 -2.33
C ASN A 129 8.56 -36.68 -1.15
N LYS A 130 8.53 -36.16 0.08
CA LYS A 130 8.09 -36.92 1.27
C LYS A 130 6.64 -37.38 1.15
N GLN A 131 5.74 -36.50 0.70
CA GLN A 131 4.33 -36.83 0.48
C GLN A 131 4.18 -37.95 -0.55
N ASN A 132 4.91 -37.88 -1.66
CA ASN A 132 4.89 -38.91 -2.71
C ASN A 132 5.47 -40.23 -2.22
N ALA A 133 6.55 -40.20 -1.42
CA ALA A 133 7.12 -41.40 -0.81
C ALA A 133 6.11 -42.09 0.12
N ILE A 134 5.46 -41.32 1.00
CA ILE A 134 4.41 -41.84 1.89
C ILE A 134 3.23 -42.38 1.09
N ARG A 135 2.83 -41.71 0.00
CA ARG A 135 1.74 -42.18 -0.88
C ARG A 135 2.11 -43.49 -1.57
N ALA A 136 3.34 -43.63 -2.06
CA ALA A 136 3.84 -44.86 -2.66
C ALA A 136 3.92 -46.01 -1.64
N GLU A 137 4.37 -45.72 -0.42
CA GLU A 137 4.44 -46.69 0.68
C GLU A 137 3.04 -47.15 1.14
N LEU A 138 2.07 -46.24 1.19
CA LEU A 138 0.65 -46.55 1.42
C LEU A 138 0.06 -47.43 0.32
N GLN A 139 0.41 -47.17 -0.94
CA GLN A 139 -0.07 -47.92 -2.10
C GLN A 139 0.52 -49.34 -2.17
N LEU A 140 1.76 -49.52 -1.70
CA LEU A 140 2.43 -50.82 -1.54
C LEU A 140 1.85 -51.61 -0.35
N SER A 141 1.63 -50.95 0.78
CA SER A 141 1.16 -51.59 2.02
C SER A 141 -0.34 -51.89 1.99
N TYR A 142 -1.12 -51.09 1.25
CA TYR A 142 -2.58 -51.20 1.16
C TYR A 142 -3.08 -51.07 -0.29
N PRO A 143 -2.80 -52.05 -1.16
CA PRO A 143 -3.12 -51.98 -2.59
C PRO A 143 -4.62 -51.92 -2.91
N LYS A 144 -5.49 -52.16 -1.92
CA LYS A 144 -6.96 -52.06 -2.05
C LYS A 144 -7.55 -50.72 -1.59
N LEU A 145 -6.76 -49.84 -0.95
CA LEU A 145 -7.18 -48.46 -0.69
C LEU A 145 -6.93 -47.63 -1.96
N LYS A 146 -8.00 -47.21 -2.63
CA LYS A 146 -7.90 -46.16 -3.66
C LYS A 146 -7.65 -44.82 -2.94
N VAL A 147 -6.45 -44.26 -3.12
CA VAL A 147 -6.03 -42.90 -2.71
C VAL A 147 -5.75 -42.06 -3.95
#